data_AF-A0AAV5YD25-F1
#
_entry.id   AF-A0AAV5YD25-F1
#
_cell.length_a   1.000
_cell.length_b   1.000
_cell.length_c   1.000
_cell.angle_alpha   90.00
_cell.angle_beta   90.00
_cell.angle_gamma   90.00
#
_symmetry.space_group_name_H-M   'P 1'
#
loop_
_entity.id
_entity.type
_entity.pdbx_description
1 polymer ?
#
loop_
_entity_poly.entity_id
_entity_poly.type
_entity_poly.pdbx_seq_one_letter_code
_entity_poly.pdbx_strand_id
1 'polypeptide(L)' 'LDDGGLGSIAEIFEGDAPFRPDGCVAQAWSVAETLRAWHALGHT' A
#
# COMPACT_ATOMS: atom_id res chain seq x y z
N LEU A 1 8.79 14.34 -1.70
CA LEU A 1 8.82 12.91 -2.13
C LEU A 1 8.36 12.04 -0.96
N ASP A 2 7.46 12.55 -0.10
CA ASP A 2 6.98 11.86 1.11
C ASP A 2 5.72 11.02 0.83
N ASP A 3 5.31 11.00 -0.44
CA ASP A 3 4.02 10.56 -0.94
C ASP A 3 3.94 9.03 -1.10
N GLY A 4 5.02 8.29 -0.81
CA GLY A 4 5.07 6.83 -0.93
C GLY A 4 4.88 6.29 -2.36
N GLY A 5 5.09 7.12 -3.38
CA GLY A 5 4.86 6.77 -4.78
C GLY A 5 3.41 7.03 -5.19
N LEU A 6 3.18 8.11 -5.95
CA LEU A 6 1.85 8.55 -6.39
C LEU A 6 1.08 7.40 -7.07
N GLY A 7 -0.12 7.08 -6.55
CA GLY A 7 -0.97 6.01 -7.08
C GLY A 7 -0.48 4.59 -6.77
N SER A 8 0.48 4.44 -5.85
CA SER A 8 0.98 3.15 -5.37
C SER A 8 0.79 3.01 -3.85
N ILE A 9 1.25 1.88 -3.32
CA ILE A 9 1.32 1.58 -1.90
C ILE A 9 2.74 1.07 -1.64
N ALA A 10 3.47 1.73 -0.74
CA ALA A 10 4.83 1.33 -0.37
C ALA A 10 4.90 -0.10 0.18
N GLU A 11 6.08 -0.71 0.12
CA GLU A 11 6.30 -2.09 0.56
C GLU A 11 6.00 -2.31 2.04
N ILE A 12 6.54 -1.43 2.90
CA ILE A 12 6.37 -1.47 4.35
C ILE A 12 6.21 -0.06 4.92
N PHE A 13 5.66 0.00 6.12
CA PHE A 13 5.52 1.23 6.90
C PHE A 13 6.02 1.00 8.32
N GLU A 14 6.53 2.05 8.98
CA GLU A 14 6.82 2.01 10.42
C GLU A 14 5.56 1.61 11.21
N GLY A 15 5.75 0.94 12.35
CA GLY A 15 4.64 0.49 13.20
C GLY A 15 4.06 1.57 14.12
N ASP A 16 4.82 2.64 14.37
CA ASP A 16 4.42 3.78 15.17
C ASP A 16 4.14 4.99 14.27
N ALA A 17 3.23 5.87 14.71
CA ALA A 17 2.98 7.12 14.00
C ALA A 17 4.29 7.93 13.87
N PRO A 18 4.59 8.51 12.68
CA PRO A 18 3.67 8.78 11.58
C PRO A 18 3.59 7.70 10.49
N PHE A 19 4.04 6.46 10.75
CA PHE A 19 4.00 5.33 9.81
C PHE A 19 4.74 5.65 8.50
N ARG A 20 6.01 6.06 8.58
CA ARG A 20 6.75 6.43 7.35
C ARG A 20 6.89 5.23 6.41
N PRO A 21 6.79 5.45 5.08
CA PRO A 21 7.04 4.39 4.10
C PRO A 21 8.53 4.02 4.06
N ASP A 22 8.83 2.74 3.87
CA ASP A 22 10.18 2.21 3.71
C ASP A 22 10.18 1.03 2.70
N GLY A 23 11.38 0.56 2.35
CA GLY A 23 11.58 -0.50 1.36
C GLY A 23 11.36 -0.02 -0.08
N CYS A 24 10.78 -0.88 -0.92
CA CYS A 24 10.46 -0.52 -2.29
C CYS A 24 9.35 0.54 -2.34
N VAL A 25 9.64 1.68 -2.98
CA VAL A 25 8.69 2.79 -3.15
C VAL A 25 7.41 2.35 -3.87
N ALA A 26 7.51 1.43 -4.82
CA ALA A 26 6.37 0.90 -5.55
C ALA A 26 6.61 -0.56 -5.96
N GLN A 27 5.71 -1.46 -5.57
CA GLN A 27 5.69 -2.84 -6.04
C GLN A 27 4.27 -3.24 -6.47
N ALA A 28 4.14 -4.44 -7.04
CA ALA A 28 2.86 -4.92 -7.56
C ALA A 28 1.95 -5.54 -6.48
N TRP A 29 2.51 -6.19 -5.47
CA TRP A 29 1.73 -7.03 -4.56
C TRP A 29 0.84 -6.26 -3.59
N SER A 30 1.26 -5.10 -3.06
CA SER A 30 0.43 -4.29 -2.14
C SER A 30 -0.80 -3.74 -2.86
N VAL A 31 -0.63 -3.28 -4.11
CA VAL A 31 -1.76 -2.82 -4.93
C VAL A 31 -2.67 -4.00 -5.29
N ALA A 32 -2.10 -5.12 -5.77
CA ALA A 32 -2.87 -6.30 -6.14
C ALA A 32 -3.69 -6.85 -4.96
N GLU A 33 -3.09 -6.93 -3.77
CA GLU A 33 -3.75 -7.44 -2.58
C GLU A 33 -4.88 -6.51 -2.10
N THR A 34 -4.66 -5.20 -2.14
CA THR A 34 -5.70 -4.21 -1.82
C THR A 34 -6.89 -4.32 -2.77
N LEU A 35 -6.65 -4.43 -4.07
CA LEU A 35 -7.71 -4.59 -5.08
C LEU A 35 -8.44 -5.93 -4.92
N ARG A 36 -7.72 -7.01 -4.60
CA ARG A 36 -8.31 -8.32 -4.32
C ARG A 36 -9.27 -8.25 -3.13
N ALA A 37 -8.88 -7.60 -2.05
CA ALA A 37 -9.70 -7.40 -0.86
C ALA A 37 -10.92 -6.51 -1.17
N TRP A 38 -10.73 -5.40 -1.88
CA TRP A 38 -11.81 -4.53 -2.33
C TRP A 38 -12.85 -5.29 -3.13
N HIS A 39 -12.42 -6.08 -4.12
CA HIS A 39 -13.31 -6.90 -4.93
C HIS A 39 -14.07 -7.90 -4.06
N ALA A 40 -13.38 -8.62 -3.15
CA ALA A 40 -14.03 -9.59 -2.27
C ALA A 40 -15.12 -8.98 -1.38
N LEU A 41 -14.94 -7.73 -0.90
CA LEU A 41 -15.91 -7.01 -0.07
C LEU A 41 -17.04 -6.38 -0.89
N GLY A 42 -16.79 -6.03 -2.15
CA GLY A 42 -17.77 -5.37 -3.03
C GLY A 42 -18.88 -6.28 -3.57
N HIS A 43 -18.80 -7.60 -3.34
CA HIS A 43 -19.84 -8.59 -3.71
C HIS A 43 -20.76 -8.98 -2.55
N THR A 44 -20.86 -8.14 -1.51
CA THR A 44 -21.78 -8.30 -0.37
C THR A 44 -22.98 -7.36 -0.50
#